data_AF-A0A7Y9GQ31-F1
#
_entry.id   AF-A0A7Y9GQ31-F1
#
_cell.length_a   1.000
_cell.length_b   1.000
_cell.length_c   1.000
_cell.angle_alpha   90.00
_cell.angle_beta   90.00
_cell.angle_gamma   90.00
#
_symmetry.space_group_name_H-M   'P 1'
#
loop_
_entity.id
_entity.type
_entity.pdbx_description
1 polymer ?
#
loop_
_entity_poly.entity_id
_entity_poly.type
_entity_poly.pdbx_seq_one_letter_code
_entity_poly.pdbx_strand_id
1 'polypeptide(L)'
;MTEGKAPTPPRGLGKRGRAFWRQLHADYEFEVAQTEVLIEACRTLDRLEALDAVIADEGVTSEGSMGQRIVHPAVQEARQLQITLTRLVAALELPPSDEDVRAHERWKTQRAKAGAAARGLRAVN
;
A
#
# COMPACT_ATOMS: atom_id res chain seq x y z
N MET A 1 8.79 -26.75 -0.54
CA MET A 1 9.63 -25.54 -0.71
C MET A 1 10.23 -25.61 -2.11
N THR A 2 9.45 -25.27 -3.12
CA THR A 2 9.98 -25.17 -4.49
C THR A 2 10.53 -23.76 -4.64
N GLU A 3 11.86 -23.65 -4.69
CA GLU A 3 12.60 -22.46 -5.13
C GLU A 3 12.21 -22.14 -6.58
N GLY A 4 11.06 -21.51 -6.76
CA GLY A 4 10.59 -20.97 -8.02
C GLY A 4 10.90 -19.48 -8.04
N LYS A 5 11.81 -19.05 -8.91
CA LYS A 5 12.05 -17.63 -9.18
C LYS A 5 10.71 -16.94 -9.46
N ALA A 6 10.40 -15.88 -8.70
CA ALA A 6 9.18 -15.10 -8.87
C ALA A 6 8.94 -14.77 -10.36
N PRO A 7 7.70 -14.87 -10.87
CA PRO A 7 7.39 -14.63 -12.27
C PRO A 7 7.86 -13.23 -12.69
N THR A 8 8.29 -13.11 -13.93
CA THR A 8 8.76 -11.82 -14.45
C THR A 8 7.58 -10.84 -14.46
N PRO A 9 7.74 -9.62 -13.92
CA PRO A 9 6.68 -8.63 -13.95
C PRO A 9 6.20 -8.35 -15.38
N PRO A 10 4.90 -8.12 -15.61
CA PRO A 10 4.38 -7.73 -16.90
C PRO A 10 5.12 -6.53 -17.51
N ARG A 11 5.18 -6.51 -18.85
CA ARG A 11 5.76 -5.38 -19.59
C ARG A 11 4.97 -4.09 -19.31
N GLY A 12 5.67 -2.97 -19.28
CA GLY A 12 5.06 -1.65 -19.10
C GLY A 12 4.83 -1.23 -17.65
N LEU A 13 5.09 -2.09 -16.66
CA LEU A 13 5.08 -1.66 -15.26
C LEU A 13 6.27 -0.74 -14.97
N GLY A 14 6.02 0.32 -14.20
CA GLY A 14 6.98 1.25 -13.65
C GLY A 14 7.74 0.69 -12.44
N LYS A 15 8.50 1.55 -11.76
CA LYS A 15 9.39 1.11 -10.67
C LYS A 15 8.58 0.57 -9.48
N ARG A 16 7.52 1.28 -9.09
CA ARG A 16 6.73 0.96 -7.89
C ARG A 16 5.88 -0.29 -8.11
N GLY A 17 5.22 -0.42 -9.25
CA GLY A 17 4.47 -1.62 -9.63
C GLY A 17 5.36 -2.85 -9.72
N ARG A 18 6.54 -2.77 -10.34
CA ARG A 18 7.48 -3.91 -10.39
C ARG A 18 8.01 -4.31 -9.02
N ALA A 19 8.17 -3.37 -8.09
CA ALA A 19 8.60 -3.68 -6.73
C ALA A 19 7.49 -4.45 -5.99
N PHE A 20 6.25 -3.95 -6.06
CA PHE A 20 5.09 -4.59 -5.45
C PHE A 20 4.84 -6.00 -5.99
N TRP A 21 4.91 -6.19 -7.32
CA TRP A 21 4.80 -7.51 -7.96
C TRP A 21 5.80 -8.52 -7.38
N ARG A 22 7.08 -8.14 -7.30
CA ARG A 22 8.14 -9.04 -6.81
C ARG A 22 7.98 -9.34 -5.32
N GLN A 23 7.60 -8.35 -4.53
CA GLN A 23 7.38 -8.53 -3.10
C GLN A 23 6.25 -9.52 -2.87
N LEU A 24 5.09 -9.31 -3.50
CA LEU A 24 3.96 -10.22 -3.31
C LEU A 24 4.24 -11.64 -3.81
N HIS A 25 4.92 -11.80 -4.95
CA HIS A 25 5.33 -13.13 -5.41
C HIS A 25 6.47 -13.78 -4.59
N ALA A 26 7.11 -13.04 -3.68
CA ALA A 26 8.07 -13.64 -2.74
C ALA A 26 7.34 -14.35 -1.59
N ASP A 27 6.18 -13.83 -1.19
CA ASP A 27 5.46 -14.26 0.00
C ASP A 27 4.21 -15.11 -0.31
N TYR A 28 3.65 -14.98 -1.52
CA TYR A 28 2.38 -15.59 -1.90
C TYR A 28 2.40 -16.24 -3.29
N GLU A 29 1.56 -17.26 -3.44
CA GLU A 29 1.18 -17.81 -4.74
C GLU A 29 -0.19 -17.24 -5.16
N PHE A 30 -0.37 -17.03 -6.46
CA PHE A 30 -1.55 -16.36 -7.01
C PHE A 30 -2.24 -17.25 -8.04
N GLU A 31 -3.56 -17.36 -7.95
CA GLU A 31 -4.37 -17.90 -9.04
C GLU A 31 -4.41 -16.93 -10.23
N VAL A 32 -4.89 -17.41 -11.38
CA VAL A 32 -4.99 -16.60 -12.60
C VAL A 32 -5.82 -15.33 -12.37
N ALA A 33 -6.97 -15.45 -11.69
CA ALA A 33 -7.83 -14.30 -11.41
C ALA A 33 -7.16 -13.28 -10.45
N GLN A 34 -6.52 -13.77 -9.39
CA GLN A 34 -5.78 -12.90 -8.46
C GLN A 34 -4.57 -12.25 -9.14
N THR A 35 -3.93 -12.94 -10.08
CA THR A 35 -2.82 -12.39 -10.87
C THR A 35 -3.29 -11.18 -11.68
N GLU A 36 -4.44 -11.25 -12.36
CA GLU A 36 -4.99 -10.10 -13.10
C GLU A 36 -5.28 -8.90 -12.16
N VAL A 37 -5.82 -9.16 -10.97
CA VAL A 37 -6.04 -8.12 -9.95
C VAL A 37 -4.72 -7.51 -9.49
N LEU A 38 -3.69 -8.32 -9.28
CA LEU A 38 -2.35 -7.87 -8.91
C LEU A 38 -1.73 -7.00 -10.01
N ILE A 39 -1.92 -7.33 -11.29
CA ILE A 39 -1.44 -6.51 -12.41
C ILE A 39 -2.07 -5.11 -12.36
N GLU A 40 -3.38 -5.03 -12.15
CA GLU A 40 -4.08 -3.73 -12.05
C GLU A 40 -3.68 -2.94 -10.80
N ALA A 41 -3.41 -3.62 -9.67
CA ALA A 41 -2.85 -2.97 -8.49
C ALA A 41 -1.47 -2.37 -8.78
N CYS A 42 -0.60 -3.12 -9.48
CA CYS A 42 0.72 -2.65 -9.89
C CYS A 42 0.64 -1.41 -10.81
N ARG A 43 -0.25 -1.45 -11.82
CA ARG A 43 -0.49 -0.31 -12.72
C ARG A 43 -1.02 0.91 -11.96
N THR A 44 -1.90 0.69 -10.99
CA THR A 44 -2.45 1.76 -10.16
C THR A 44 -1.37 2.42 -9.30
N LEU A 45 -0.45 1.62 -8.73
CA LEU A 45 0.71 2.14 -7.99
C LEU A 45 1.62 2.99 -8.87
N ASP A 46 1.89 2.57 -10.11
CA ASP A 46 2.73 3.35 -11.03
C ASP A 46 2.05 4.66 -11.46
N ARG A 47 0.72 4.66 -11.66
CA ARG A 47 -0.05 5.90 -11.91
C ARG A 47 -0.02 6.84 -10.72
N LEU A 48 -0.14 6.32 -9.50
CA LEU A 48 0.00 7.11 -8.27
C LEU A 48 1.38 7.75 -8.17
N GLU A 49 2.45 7.00 -8.48
CA GLU A 49 3.81 7.56 -8.51
C GLU A 49 3.95 8.73 -9.48
N ALA A 50 3.34 8.62 -10.67
CA ALA A 50 3.35 9.70 -11.66
C ALA A 50 2.55 10.93 -11.17
N LEU A 51 1.38 10.72 -10.56
CA LEU A 51 0.58 11.80 -9.98
C LEU A 51 1.27 12.48 -8.80
N ASP A 52 1.93 11.70 -7.93
CA ASP A 52 2.70 12.22 -6.81
C ASP A 52 3.84 13.13 -7.30
N ALA A 53 4.49 12.77 -8.41
CA ALA A 53 5.51 13.61 -9.05
C ALA A 53 4.93 14.93 -9.60
N VAL A 54 3.75 14.88 -10.25
CA VAL A 54 3.04 16.09 -10.71
C VAL A 54 2.66 16.99 -9.54
N ILE A 55 2.12 16.42 -8.47
CA ILE A 55 1.72 17.18 -7.28
C ILE A 55 2.93 17.80 -6.58
N ALA A 56 4.07 17.11 -6.56
CA ALA A 56 5.31 17.63 -5.99
C ALA A 56 5.86 18.81 -6.78
N ASP A 57 5.70 18.82 -8.11
CA ASP A 57 6.17 19.89 -9.00
C ASP A 57 5.21 21.08 -9.04
N GLU A 58 3.91 20.83 -9.23
CA GLU A 58 2.89 21.85 -9.48
C GLU A 58 2.17 22.32 -8.19
N GLY A 59 2.28 21.55 -7.11
CA GLY A 59 1.62 21.81 -5.83
C GLY A 59 0.18 21.27 -5.75
N VAL A 60 -0.42 21.42 -4.57
CA VAL A 60 -1.74 20.83 -4.25
C VAL A 60 -2.93 21.67 -4.70
N THR A 61 -2.70 22.87 -5.22
CA THR A 61 -3.74 23.77 -5.72
C THR A 61 -3.38 24.33 -7.09
N SER A 62 -4.39 24.48 -7.96
CA SER A 62 -4.26 25.11 -9.28
C SER A 62 -5.23 26.30 -9.42
N GLU A 63 -5.04 27.09 -10.46
CA GLU A 63 -6.02 28.13 -10.85
C GLU A 63 -7.20 27.49 -11.58
N GLY A 64 -8.41 27.81 -11.15
CA GLY A 64 -9.66 27.41 -11.80
C GLY A 64 -10.00 28.31 -12.97
N SER A 65 -10.99 27.91 -13.78
CA SER A 65 -11.37 28.65 -15.00
C SER A 65 -11.87 30.09 -14.77
N MET A 66 -12.23 30.45 -13.53
CA MET A 66 -12.65 31.80 -13.14
C MET A 66 -11.62 32.50 -12.25
N GLY A 67 -10.36 32.02 -12.24
CA GLY A 67 -9.26 32.60 -11.46
C GLY A 67 -9.24 32.22 -9.98
N GLN A 68 -10.17 31.38 -9.52
CA GLN A 68 -10.23 30.93 -8.13
C GLN A 68 -9.21 29.82 -7.86
N ARG A 69 -8.59 29.82 -6.67
CA ARG A 69 -7.71 28.72 -6.24
C ARG A 69 -8.54 27.47 -5.94
N ILE A 70 -8.30 26.38 -6.66
CA ILE A 70 -8.97 25.09 -6.50
C ILE A 70 -7.96 24.00 -6.12
N VAL A 71 -8.46 22.83 -5.69
CA VAL A 71 -7.62 21.64 -5.54
C VAL A 71 -7.11 21.20 -6.90
N HIS A 72 -5.83 20.86 -6.97
CA HIS A 72 -5.20 20.42 -8.22
C HIS A 72 -5.86 19.12 -8.74
N PRO A 73 -6.19 19.01 -10.05
CA PRO A 73 -6.82 17.80 -10.62
C PRO A 73 -6.05 16.50 -10.32
N ALA A 74 -4.71 16.55 -10.34
CA ALA A 74 -3.87 15.41 -9.97
C ALA A 74 -4.12 14.90 -8.54
N VAL A 75 -4.40 15.80 -7.58
CA VAL A 75 -4.74 15.40 -6.20
C VAL A 75 -6.10 14.70 -6.16
N GLN A 76 -7.05 15.16 -6.97
CA GLN A 76 -8.37 14.54 -7.06
C GLN A 76 -8.27 13.14 -7.64
N GLU A 77 -7.52 12.96 -8.73
CA GLU A 77 -7.28 11.65 -9.36
C GLU A 77 -6.51 10.71 -8.42
N ALA A 78 -5.46 11.20 -7.75
CA ALA A 78 -4.68 10.40 -6.81
C ALA A 78 -5.56 9.84 -5.68
N ARG A 79 -6.50 10.64 -5.16
CA ARG A 79 -7.48 10.18 -4.17
C ARG A 79 -8.34 9.04 -4.69
N GLN A 80 -8.81 9.11 -5.94
CA GLN A 80 -9.62 8.03 -6.53
C GLN A 80 -8.80 6.76 -6.73
N LEU A 81 -7.56 6.89 -7.22
CA LEU A 81 -6.66 5.76 -7.39
C LEU A 81 -6.25 5.12 -6.06
N GLN A 82 -6.12 5.87 -4.97
CA GLN A 82 -5.88 5.31 -3.62
C GLN A 82 -7.06 4.45 -3.14
N ILE A 83 -8.30 4.87 -3.41
CA ILE A 83 -9.50 4.08 -3.10
C ILE A 83 -9.52 2.82 -3.96
N THR A 84 -9.25 2.95 -5.26
CA THR A 84 -9.18 1.82 -6.20
C THR A 84 -8.11 0.81 -5.78
N LEU A 85 -6.90 1.29 -5.44
CA LEU A 85 -5.81 0.45 -4.95
C LEU A 85 -6.22 -0.32 -3.69
N THR A 86 -6.86 0.34 -2.73
CA THR A 86 -7.36 -0.32 -1.51
C THR A 86 -8.32 -1.46 -1.84
N ARG A 87 -9.23 -1.26 -2.80
CA ARG A 87 -10.18 -2.29 -3.24
C ARG A 87 -9.49 -3.43 -3.97
N LEU A 88 -8.54 -3.14 -4.86
CA LEU A 88 -7.77 -4.15 -5.58
C LEU A 88 -6.94 -5.01 -4.63
N VAL A 89 -6.25 -4.39 -3.66
CA VAL A 89 -5.45 -5.11 -2.66
C VAL A 89 -6.34 -5.97 -1.77
N ALA A 90 -7.51 -5.47 -1.34
CA ALA A 90 -8.47 -6.26 -0.58
C ALA A 90 -8.99 -7.46 -1.38
N ALA A 91 -9.25 -7.29 -2.68
CA ALA A 91 -9.73 -8.35 -3.57
C ALA A 91 -8.69 -9.46 -3.84
N LEU A 92 -7.42 -9.27 -3.47
CA LEU A 92 -6.44 -10.35 -3.48
C LEU A 92 -6.69 -11.37 -2.37
N GLU A 93 -7.43 -11.00 -1.31
CA GLU A 93 -7.79 -11.86 -0.18
C GLU A 93 -6.56 -12.59 0.42
N LEU A 94 -5.44 -11.87 0.52
CA LEU A 94 -4.18 -12.44 0.97
C LEU A 94 -4.28 -12.88 2.44
N PRO A 95 -3.80 -14.10 2.78
CA PRO A 95 -3.63 -14.48 4.17
C PRO A 95 -2.60 -13.56 4.84
N PRO A 96 -2.63 -13.39 6.18
CA PRO A 96 -1.61 -12.62 6.87
C PRO A 96 -0.22 -13.24 6.59
N SER A 97 0.75 -12.41 6.20
CA SER A 97 2.13 -12.88 6.06
C SER A 97 2.69 -13.28 7.43
N ASP A 98 3.75 -14.08 7.42
CA ASP A 98 4.51 -14.35 8.65
C ASP A 98 5.02 -13.06 9.30
N GLU A 99 5.32 -12.03 8.50
CA GLU A 99 5.71 -10.72 9.01
C GLU A 99 4.54 -10.02 9.72
N ASP A 100 3.34 -10.04 9.13
CA ASP A 100 2.13 -9.47 9.75
C ASP A 100 1.81 -10.16 11.08
N VAL A 101 1.89 -11.49 11.11
CA VAL A 101 1.70 -12.28 12.34
C VAL A 101 2.72 -11.86 13.40
N ARG A 102 4.02 -11.79 13.05
CA ARG A 102 5.07 -11.36 13.98
C ARG A 102 4.86 -9.92 14.46
N ALA A 103 4.45 -9.01 13.59
CA ALA A 103 4.18 -7.62 13.92
C ALA A 103 3.01 -7.51 14.92
N HIS A 104 1.94 -8.27 14.69
CA HIS A 104 0.79 -8.35 15.59
C HIS A 104 1.18 -8.86 16.99
N GLU A 105 1.99 -9.91 17.08
CA GLU A 105 2.45 -10.44 18.36
C GLU A 105 3.37 -9.45 19.12
N ARG A 106 4.23 -8.71 18.39
CA ARG A 106 5.03 -7.63 18.97
C ARG A 106 4.15 -6.53 19.54
N TRP A 107 3.11 -6.13 18.81
CA TRP A 107 2.16 -5.11 19.25
C TRP A 107 1.41 -5.53 20.52
N LYS A 108 0.90 -6.78 20.58
CA LYS A 108 0.27 -7.32 21.80
C LYS A 108 1.22 -7.29 23.00
N THR A 109 2.46 -7.72 22.79
CA THR A 109 3.48 -7.77 23.86
C THR A 109 3.82 -6.37 24.38
N GLN A 110 3.97 -5.38 23.49
CA GLN A 110 4.23 -3.99 23.87
C GLN A 110 3.08 -3.41 24.70
N ARG A 111 1.82 -3.68 24.32
CA ARG A 111 0.64 -3.26 25.08
C ARG A 111 0.54 -3.92 26.45
N ALA A 112 0.84 -5.21 26.54
CA ALA A 112 0.86 -5.93 27.81
C ALA A 112 1.90 -5.34 28.77
N LYS A 113 3.11 -5.03 28.27
CA LYS A 113 4.16 -4.35 29.05
C LYS A 113 3.75 -2.95 29.49
N ALA A 114 3.16 -2.14 28.61
CA ALA A 114 2.66 -0.80 28.95
C ALA A 114 1.56 -0.86 30.04
N GLY A 115 0.63 -1.82 29.93
CA GLY A 115 -0.40 -2.05 30.94
C GLY A 115 0.16 -2.52 32.29
N ALA A 116 1.20 -3.36 32.29
CA ALA A 116 1.88 -3.80 33.51
C ALA A 116 2.65 -2.64 34.19
N ALA A 117 3.34 -1.81 33.41
CA ALA A 117 4.03 -0.61 33.92
C ALA A 117 3.04 0.39 34.54
N ALA A 118 1.89 0.62 33.90
CA ALA A 118 0.84 1.49 34.44
C ALA A 118 0.23 0.96 35.76
N ARG A 119 0.14 -0.37 35.94
CA ARG A 119 -0.32 -0.98 37.20
C ARG A 119 0.75 -0.91 38.29
N GLY A 120 2.02 -1.09 37.96
CA GLY A 120 3.13 -0.97 38.91
C GLY A 120 3.26 0.44 39.49
N LEU A 121 3.04 1.48 38.69
CA LEU A 121 3.11 2.87 39.14
C LEU A 121 1.95 3.25 40.09
N ARG A 122 0.82 2.54 40.02
CA ARG A 122 -0.39 2.81 40.82
C ARG A 122 -0.39 2.10 42.18
N ALA A 123 0.54 1.17 42.41
CA ALA A 123 0.70 0.43 43.66
C ALA A 123 1.79 1.02 44.58
N VAL A 124 2.46 2.10 44.16
CA VAL A 124 3.59 2.76 44.86
C VAL A 124 3.17 4.14 45.42
N ASN A 125 1.88 4.46 45.40
CA ASN A 125 1.30 5.68 45.97
C ASN A 125 0.14 5.30 46.91
#